data_AF-A0A409WVV1-F1
#
_entry.id   AF-A0A409WVV1-F1
#
_cell.length_a   1.000
_cell.length_b   1.000
_cell.length_c   1.000
_cell.angle_alpha   90.00
_cell.angle_beta   90.00
_cell.angle_gamma   90.00
#
_symmetry.space_group_name_H-M   'P 1'
#
loop_
_entity.id
_entity.type
_entity.pdbx_description
1 polymer ?
#
loop_
_entity_poly.entity_id
_entity_poly.type
_entity_poly.pdbx_seq_one_letter_code
_entity_poly.pdbx_strand_id
1 'polypeptide(L)'
;MTAVNTQSVALQIQPKTENKLLLLSALRESEGFCHWLEVHAFELQASNILNEAYASCLKNQLAMKEEKKMKKKATKLVGDGLPRLLTADTFYKLAKEKEKKVREEAQQKSKRVEARKLYDEAVAQWKKNDEVRKVEAAEVKTKNVKAKEVYEKKKAQAKEKGKVFKGAKPTILPIPKAIPKPKLKDFVDGRTNVTLEAGGDDGEVFEGLEEEGGKDEDKDKDNSA
;
A
#
# COMPACT_ATOMS: atom_id res chain seq x y z
N MET A 1 -27.46 -27.41 -16.91
CA MET A 1 -28.04 -28.77 -16.81
C MET A 1 -27.48 -29.40 -15.56
N THR A 2 -28.24 -29.45 -14.47
CA THR A 2 -27.82 -30.08 -13.21
C THR A 2 -27.81 -31.59 -13.41
N ALA A 3 -26.63 -32.21 -13.34
CA ALA A 3 -26.51 -33.66 -13.33
C ALA A 3 -27.27 -34.19 -12.10
N VAL A 4 -28.40 -34.88 -12.33
CA VAL A 4 -29.12 -35.57 -11.26
C VAL A 4 -28.15 -36.59 -10.66
N ASN A 5 -27.92 -36.52 -9.35
CA ASN A 5 -27.01 -37.42 -8.64
C ASN A 5 -27.61 -38.83 -8.62
N THR A 6 -27.35 -39.59 -9.68
CA THR A 6 -27.90 -40.94 -9.92
C THR A 6 -27.52 -41.94 -8.83
N GLN A 7 -26.39 -41.70 -8.13
CA GLN A 7 -25.94 -42.51 -6.99
C GLN A 7 -26.89 -42.38 -5.80
N SER A 8 -27.22 -41.14 -5.41
CA SER A 8 -28.17 -40.89 -4.30
C SER A 8 -29.55 -41.51 -4.55
N VAL A 9 -29.99 -41.55 -5.81
CA VAL A 9 -31.25 -42.20 -6.21
C VAL A 9 -31.15 -43.73 -6.11
N ALA A 10 -29.99 -44.32 -6.44
CA ALA A 10 -29.76 -45.77 -6.37
C ALA A 10 -29.81 -46.31 -4.93
N LEU A 11 -29.35 -45.53 -3.94
CA LEU A 11 -29.34 -45.91 -2.51
C LEU A 11 -30.73 -45.98 -1.87
N GLN A 12 -31.72 -45.34 -2.49
CA GLN A 12 -33.10 -45.25 -2.02
C GLN A 12 -33.97 -46.41 -2.52
N ILE A 13 -33.46 -47.26 -3.42
CA ILE A 13 -34.20 -48.39 -3.97
C ILE A 13 -34.42 -49.45 -2.89
N GLN A 14 -35.67 -49.87 -2.69
CA GLN A 14 -36.01 -50.98 -1.81
C GLN A 14 -35.74 -52.33 -2.51
N PRO A 15 -34.78 -53.15 -2.05
CA PRO A 15 -34.46 -54.41 -2.69
C PRO A 15 -35.56 -55.45 -2.41
N LYS A 16 -35.97 -56.18 -3.47
CA LYS A 16 -36.98 -57.26 -3.36
C LYS A 16 -36.38 -58.67 -3.27
N THR A 17 -35.07 -58.81 -3.43
CA THR A 17 -34.35 -60.10 -3.50
C THR A 17 -33.05 -60.02 -2.70
N GLU A 18 -32.63 -61.12 -2.06
CA GLU A 18 -31.43 -61.19 -1.19
C GLU A 18 -30.15 -60.70 -1.88
N ASN A 19 -29.90 -61.12 -3.13
CA ASN A 19 -28.73 -60.66 -3.90
C ASN A 19 -28.69 -59.13 -4.08
N LYS A 20 -29.86 -58.49 -4.23
CA LYS A 20 -29.95 -57.03 -4.36
C LYS A 20 -29.69 -56.34 -3.02
N LEU A 21 -30.07 -56.98 -1.91
CA LEU A 21 -29.75 -56.48 -0.56
C LEU A 21 -28.24 -56.52 -0.33
N LEU A 22 -27.57 -57.63 -0.68
CA LEU A 22 -26.11 -57.76 -0.57
C LEU A 22 -25.36 -56.74 -1.43
N LEU A 23 -25.80 -56.53 -2.68
CA LEU A 23 -25.20 -55.53 -3.55
C LEU A 23 -25.38 -54.11 -3.00
N LEU A 24 -26.56 -53.81 -2.45
CA LEU A 24 -26.85 -52.50 -1.86
C LEU A 24 -26.05 -52.25 -0.58
N SER A 25 -25.81 -53.27 0.27
CA SER A 25 -24.93 -53.14 1.43
C SER A 25 -23.49 -52.88 1.01
N ALA A 26 -22.97 -53.63 0.02
CA ALA A 26 -21.63 -53.41 -0.52
C ALA A 26 -21.49 -52.00 -1.14
N LEU A 27 -22.52 -51.53 -1.85
CA LEU A 27 -22.54 -50.18 -2.41
C LEU A 27 -22.47 -49.11 -1.31
N ARG A 28 -23.29 -49.22 -0.26
CA ARG A 28 -23.28 -48.29 0.87
C ARG A 28 -21.94 -48.26 1.60
N GLU A 29 -21.32 -49.42 1.80
CA GLU A 29 -20.00 -49.52 2.42
C GLU A 29 -18.93 -48.85 1.54
N SER A 30 -18.95 -49.11 0.24
CA SER A 30 -18.02 -48.49 -0.71
C SER A 30 -18.17 -46.97 -0.77
N GLU A 31 -19.40 -46.45 -0.75
CA GLU A 31 -19.65 -45.01 -0.72
C GLU A 31 -19.22 -44.38 0.61
N GLY A 32 -19.48 -45.06 1.74
CA GLY A 32 -19.00 -44.62 3.05
C GLY A 32 -17.47 -44.52 3.09
N PHE A 33 -16.78 -45.48 2.47
CA PHE A 33 -15.33 -45.46 2.34
C PHE A 33 -14.83 -44.33 1.42
N CYS A 34 -15.48 -44.12 0.26
CA CYS A 34 -15.17 -42.99 -0.61
C CYS A 34 -15.35 -41.65 0.10
N HIS A 35 -16.47 -41.47 0.81
CA HIS A 35 -16.72 -40.26 1.58
C HIS A 35 -15.68 -40.04 2.68
N TRP A 36 -15.31 -41.09 3.40
CA TRP A 36 -14.24 -41.03 4.39
C TRP A 36 -12.90 -40.61 3.76
N LEU A 37 -12.54 -41.18 2.59
CA LEU A 37 -11.34 -40.80 1.86
C LEU A 37 -11.36 -39.33 1.42
N GLU A 38 -12.50 -38.83 0.95
CA GLU A 38 -12.66 -37.42 0.58
C GLU A 38 -12.42 -36.50 1.78
N VAL A 39 -13.09 -36.76 2.91
CA VAL A 39 -12.90 -35.98 4.14
C VAL A 39 -11.45 -36.03 4.59
N HIS A 40 -10.84 -37.22 4.60
CA HIS A 40 -9.44 -37.38 5.00
C HIS A 40 -8.47 -36.65 4.07
N ALA A 41 -8.74 -36.65 2.76
CA ALA A 41 -7.94 -35.89 1.79
C ALA A 41 -8.05 -34.38 2.02
N PHE A 42 -9.24 -33.87 2.35
CA PHE A 42 -9.44 -32.46 2.72
C PHE A 42 -8.68 -32.09 4.00
N GLU A 43 -8.72 -32.93 5.02
CA GLU A 43 -7.97 -32.72 6.27
C GLU A 43 -6.46 -32.66 6.00
N LEU A 44 -5.94 -33.59 5.20
CA LEU A 44 -4.52 -33.63 4.83
C LEU A 44 -4.11 -32.38 4.04
N GLN A 45 -4.94 -31.97 3.07
CA GLN A 45 -4.70 -30.76 2.30
C GLN A 45 -4.72 -29.51 3.18
N ALA A 46 -5.69 -29.38 4.08
CA ALA A 46 -5.79 -28.26 5.01
C ALA A 46 -4.56 -28.19 5.93
N SER A 47 -4.13 -29.33 6.47
CA SER A 47 -2.94 -29.42 7.32
C SER A 47 -1.67 -29.02 6.56
N ASN A 48 -1.51 -29.48 5.32
CA ASN A 48 -0.36 -29.12 4.48
C ASN A 48 -0.31 -27.62 4.18
N ILE A 49 -1.43 -27.01 3.82
CA ILE A 49 -1.51 -25.56 3.56
C ILE A 49 -1.14 -24.77 4.82
N LEU A 50 -1.66 -25.19 5.99
CA LEU A 50 -1.34 -24.53 7.26
C LEU A 50 0.15 -24.67 7.61
N ASN A 51 0.72 -25.85 7.43
CA ASN A 51 2.13 -26.11 7.69
C ASN A 51 3.04 -25.31 6.74
N GLU A 52 2.67 -25.19 5.47
CA GLU A 52 3.41 -24.37 4.50
C GLU A 52 3.37 -22.89 4.88
N ALA A 53 2.19 -22.36 5.23
CA ALA A 53 2.04 -21.00 5.69
C ALA A 53 2.87 -20.73 6.96
N TYR A 54 2.82 -21.64 7.93
CA TYR A 54 3.61 -21.56 9.15
C TYR A 54 5.12 -21.58 8.87
N ALA A 55 5.59 -22.53 8.05
CA ALA A 55 7.00 -22.64 7.69
C ALA A 55 7.50 -21.42 6.93
N SER A 56 6.68 -20.86 6.03
CA SER A 56 6.97 -19.61 5.32
C SER A 56 7.12 -18.43 6.30
N CYS A 57 6.17 -18.26 7.21
CA CYS A 57 6.24 -17.25 8.26
C CYS A 57 7.49 -17.41 9.12
N LEU A 58 7.81 -18.63 9.56
CA LEU A 58 8.98 -18.91 10.38
C LEU A 58 10.28 -18.59 9.63
N LYS A 59 10.40 -19.00 8.36
CA LYS A 59 11.55 -18.69 7.50
C LYS A 59 11.73 -17.18 7.35
N ASN A 60 10.65 -16.44 7.10
CA ASN A 60 10.71 -14.98 6.97
C ASN A 60 11.13 -14.31 8.28
N GLN A 61 10.63 -14.78 9.43
CA GLN A 61 11.05 -14.27 10.73
C GLN A 61 12.53 -14.55 11.02
N LEU A 62 13.03 -15.74 10.68
CA LEU A 62 14.44 -16.08 10.82
C LEU A 62 15.31 -15.23 9.90
N ALA A 63 14.94 -15.10 8.64
CA ALA A 63 15.64 -14.24 7.68
C ALA A 63 15.70 -12.79 8.18
N MET A 64 14.58 -12.22 8.64
CA MET A 64 14.57 -10.87 9.22
C MET A 64 15.47 -10.75 10.47
N LYS A 65 15.48 -11.75 11.35
CA LYS A 65 16.37 -11.75 12.53
C LYS A 65 17.84 -11.84 12.13
N GLU A 66 18.16 -12.67 11.14
CA GLU A 66 19.51 -12.82 10.61
C GLU A 66 19.98 -11.53 9.92
N GLU A 67 19.16 -10.93 9.06
CA GLU A 67 19.45 -9.62 8.46
C GLU A 67 19.67 -8.54 9.51
N LYS A 68 18.82 -8.46 10.54
CA LYS A 68 19.00 -7.51 11.65
C LYS A 68 20.33 -7.76 12.38
N LYS A 69 20.71 -9.01 12.61
CA LYS A 69 22.01 -9.37 13.20
C LYS A 69 23.17 -8.99 12.27
N MET A 70 23.05 -9.21 10.96
CA MET A 70 24.09 -8.86 9.98
C MET A 70 24.25 -7.35 9.83
N LYS A 71 23.15 -6.58 9.82
CA LYS A 71 23.18 -5.11 9.84
C LYS A 71 23.91 -4.58 11.07
N LYS A 72 23.69 -5.17 12.26
CA LYS A 72 24.48 -4.83 13.47
C LYS A 72 25.95 -5.21 13.35
N LYS A 73 26.28 -6.31 12.65
CA LYS A 73 27.67 -6.71 12.37
C LYS A 73 28.34 -5.84 11.29
N ALA A 74 27.58 -5.20 10.39
CA ALA A 74 28.13 -4.29 9.39
C ALA A 74 28.86 -3.09 10.03
N THR A 75 28.52 -2.74 11.28
CA THR A 75 29.25 -1.76 12.09
C THR A 75 30.59 -2.30 12.64
N LYS A 76 30.96 -3.56 12.40
CA LYS A 76 32.29 -4.12 12.77
C LYS A 76 33.29 -3.94 11.62
N LEU A 77 34.59 -4.05 11.91
CA LEU A 77 35.62 -3.88 10.88
C LEU A 77 35.62 -5.04 9.89
N VAL A 78 35.30 -6.25 10.38
CA VAL A 78 35.16 -7.49 9.61
C VAL A 78 33.76 -8.05 9.91
N GLY A 79 32.94 -8.22 8.87
CA GLY A 79 31.51 -8.52 8.97
C GLY A 79 31.18 -9.96 9.39
N ASP A 80 32.12 -10.90 9.23
CA ASP A 80 31.91 -12.33 9.46
C ASP A 80 31.61 -12.66 10.94
N GLY A 81 32.03 -11.79 11.86
CA GLY A 81 31.84 -11.97 13.29
C GLY A 81 32.78 -13.00 13.94
N LEU A 82 33.70 -13.59 13.17
CA LEU A 82 34.78 -14.42 13.67
C LEU A 82 36.01 -13.56 13.99
N PRO A 83 36.75 -13.85 15.08
CA PRO A 83 38.03 -13.21 15.35
C PRO A 83 39.01 -13.59 14.25
N ARG A 84 39.65 -12.59 13.63
CA ARG A 84 40.74 -12.79 12.66
C ARG A 84 41.97 -12.05 13.15
N LEU A 85 43.12 -12.69 13.07
CA LEU A 85 44.40 -12.01 13.25
C LEU A 85 44.68 -11.20 11.98
N LEU A 86 44.68 -9.87 12.09
CA LEU A 86 45.01 -8.97 11.00
C LEU A 86 46.42 -8.44 11.19
N THR A 87 47.22 -8.43 10.14
CA THR A 87 48.48 -7.68 10.09
C THR A 87 48.21 -6.19 10.24
N ALA A 88 49.14 -5.43 10.82
CA ALA A 88 48.97 -3.99 11.06
C ALA A 88 48.51 -3.21 9.81
N ASP A 89 49.11 -3.49 8.65
CA ASP A 89 48.77 -2.83 7.39
C ASP A 89 47.34 -3.12 6.90
N THR A 90 46.89 -4.36 7.05
CA THR A 90 45.55 -4.77 6.60
C THR A 90 44.48 -4.18 7.50
N PHE A 91 44.73 -4.13 8.82
CA PHE A 91 43.87 -3.44 9.77
C PHE A 91 43.74 -1.94 9.42
N TYR A 92 44.87 -1.26 9.18
CA TYR A 92 44.87 0.17 8.87
C TYR A 92 44.07 0.50 7.60
N LYS A 93 44.26 -0.28 6.52
CA LYS A 93 43.51 -0.12 5.27
C LYS A 93 42.01 -0.27 5.48
N LEU A 94 41.58 -1.35 6.17
CA LEU A 94 40.17 -1.60 6.46
C LEU A 94 39.55 -0.50 7.33
N ALA A 95 40.29 0.00 8.32
CA ALA A 95 39.82 1.07 9.20
C ALA A 95 39.58 2.37 8.42
N LYS A 96 40.52 2.74 7.54
CA LYS A 96 40.41 3.93 6.70
C LYS A 96 39.25 3.86 5.72
N GLU A 97 39.06 2.72 5.05
CA GLU A 97 37.92 2.52 4.14
C GLU A 97 36.59 2.63 4.87
N LYS A 98 36.50 2.04 6.06
CA LYS A 98 35.28 2.10 6.86
C LYS A 98 34.98 3.51 7.35
N GLU A 99 35.98 4.26 7.81
CA GLU A 99 35.81 5.66 8.19
C GLU A 99 35.27 6.50 7.01
N LYS A 100 35.84 6.27 5.81
CA LYS A 100 35.37 6.92 4.58
C LYS A 100 33.89 6.60 4.30
N LYS A 101 33.49 5.32 4.36
CA LYS A 101 32.08 4.90 4.18
C LYS A 101 31.15 5.54 5.21
N VAL A 102 31.53 5.53 6.49
CA VAL A 102 30.75 6.17 7.56
C VAL A 102 30.56 7.67 7.31
N ARG A 103 31.62 8.36 6.87
CA ARG A 103 31.56 9.79 6.54
C ARG A 103 30.65 10.04 5.34
N GLU A 104 30.75 9.24 4.29
CA GLU A 104 29.89 9.34 3.10
C GLU A 104 28.41 9.09 3.44
N GLU A 105 28.11 8.06 4.23
CA GLU A 105 26.75 7.77 4.71
C GLU A 105 26.18 8.90 5.58
N ALA A 106 26.99 9.47 6.48
CA ALA A 106 26.58 10.61 7.30
C ALA A 106 26.26 11.84 6.44
N GLN A 107 27.09 12.12 5.43
CA GLN A 107 26.82 13.19 4.47
C GLN A 107 25.53 12.94 3.67
N GLN A 108 25.31 11.72 3.18
CA GLN A 108 24.07 11.39 2.47
C GLN A 108 22.84 11.54 3.37
N LYS A 109 22.91 11.11 4.64
CA LYS A 109 21.83 11.31 5.61
C LYS A 109 21.56 12.80 5.83
N SER A 110 22.59 13.62 6.01
CA SER A 110 22.43 15.06 6.17
C SER A 110 21.74 15.71 4.96
N LYS A 111 22.17 15.38 3.73
CA LYS A 111 21.55 15.85 2.49
C LYS A 111 20.08 15.45 2.38
N ARG A 112 19.72 14.22 2.78
CA ARG A 112 18.32 13.76 2.78
C ARG A 112 17.47 14.55 3.77
N VAL A 113 18.00 14.85 4.95
CA VAL A 113 17.30 15.65 5.96
C VAL A 113 17.11 17.09 5.48
N GLU A 114 18.14 17.69 4.89
CA GLU A 114 18.05 19.04 4.31
C GLU A 114 17.06 19.10 3.15
N ALA A 115 17.12 18.14 2.21
CA ALA A 115 16.16 18.02 1.12
C ALA A 115 14.72 17.90 1.64
N ARG A 116 14.52 17.17 2.73
CA ARG A 116 13.20 17.01 3.33
C ARG A 116 12.68 18.33 3.92
N LYS A 117 13.53 19.08 4.64
CA LYS A 117 13.17 20.40 5.18
C LYS A 117 12.75 21.37 4.07
N LEU A 118 13.55 21.44 2.99
CA LEU A 118 13.24 22.29 1.83
C LEU A 118 11.93 21.89 1.15
N TYR A 119 11.68 20.58 1.03
CA TYR A 119 10.41 20.08 0.51
C TYR A 119 9.23 20.46 1.39
N ASP A 120 9.34 20.30 2.71
CA ASP A 120 8.26 20.63 3.65
C ASP A 120 7.95 22.14 3.63
N GLU A 121 8.98 22.99 3.51
CA GLU A 121 8.83 24.45 3.31
C GLU A 121 8.13 24.78 1.98
N ALA A 122 8.53 24.16 0.87
CA ALA A 122 7.93 24.36 -0.44
C ALA A 122 6.46 23.91 -0.46
N VAL A 123 6.13 22.79 0.19
CA VAL A 123 4.76 22.31 0.34
C VAL A 123 3.93 23.27 1.20
N ALA A 124 4.49 23.83 2.26
CA ALA A 124 3.80 24.82 3.08
C ALA A 124 3.46 26.09 2.29
N GLN A 125 4.40 26.58 1.47
CA GLN A 125 4.15 27.71 0.57
C GLN A 125 3.09 27.37 -0.49
N TRP A 126 3.19 26.18 -1.10
CA TRP A 126 2.20 25.71 -2.07
C TRP A 126 0.79 25.64 -1.49
N LYS A 127 0.63 25.14 -0.25
CA LYS A 127 -0.67 25.08 0.44
C LYS A 127 -1.30 26.47 0.58
N LYS A 128 -0.51 27.45 1.05
CA LYS A 128 -0.98 28.84 1.19
C LYS A 128 -1.45 29.41 -0.16
N ASN A 129 -0.68 29.18 -1.22
CA ASN A 129 -1.04 29.66 -2.56
C ASN A 129 -2.27 28.95 -3.15
N ASP A 130 -2.42 27.64 -2.91
CA ASP A 130 -3.58 26.89 -3.38
C ASP A 130 -4.86 27.28 -2.62
N GLU A 131 -4.77 27.62 -1.34
CA GLU A 131 -5.89 28.17 -0.57
C GLU A 131 -6.38 29.50 -1.14
N VAL A 132 -5.48 30.45 -1.39
CA VAL A 132 -5.81 31.74 -2.03
C VAL A 132 -6.47 31.49 -3.39
N ARG A 133 -5.87 30.64 -4.22
CA ARG A 133 -6.42 30.25 -5.53
C ARG A 133 -7.82 29.63 -5.42
N LYS A 134 -8.08 28.78 -4.43
CA LYS A 134 -9.39 28.15 -4.21
C LYS A 134 -10.46 29.20 -3.88
N VAL A 135 -10.13 30.18 -3.06
CA VAL A 135 -11.04 31.30 -2.73
C VAL A 135 -11.36 32.10 -3.99
N GLU A 136 -10.33 32.54 -4.74
CA GLU A 136 -10.51 33.27 -6.00
C GLU A 136 -11.33 32.47 -7.02
N ALA A 137 -11.05 31.16 -7.16
CA ALA A 137 -11.78 30.27 -8.04
C ALA A 137 -13.26 30.16 -7.64
N ALA A 138 -13.55 30.10 -6.33
CA ALA A 138 -14.92 30.08 -5.83
C ALA A 138 -15.64 31.39 -6.15
N GLU A 139 -15.00 32.54 -5.95
CA GLU A 139 -15.56 33.84 -6.30
C GLU A 139 -15.87 33.96 -7.79
N VAL A 140 -14.93 33.57 -8.66
CA VAL A 140 -15.13 33.56 -10.11
C VAL A 140 -16.29 32.64 -10.51
N LYS A 141 -16.37 31.45 -9.90
CA LYS A 141 -17.50 30.54 -10.11
C LYS A 141 -18.84 31.18 -9.71
N THR A 142 -18.91 31.83 -8.55
CA THR A 142 -20.15 32.50 -8.12
C THR A 142 -20.55 33.64 -9.05
N LYS A 143 -19.58 34.45 -9.53
CA LYS A 143 -19.83 35.51 -10.52
C LYS A 143 -20.36 34.94 -11.84
N ASN A 144 -19.76 33.86 -12.33
CA ASN A 144 -20.19 33.17 -13.54
C ASN A 144 -21.60 32.57 -13.42
N VAL A 145 -21.92 31.96 -12.27
CA VAL A 145 -23.27 31.42 -11.98
C VAL A 145 -24.29 32.55 -11.95
N LYS A 146 -24.04 33.63 -11.21
CA LYS A 146 -24.93 34.81 -11.14
C LYS A 146 -25.16 35.42 -12.52
N ALA A 147 -24.11 35.59 -13.32
CA ALA A 147 -24.23 36.11 -14.69
C ALA A 147 -25.10 35.21 -15.57
N LYS A 148 -24.94 33.88 -15.46
CA LYS A 148 -25.75 32.90 -16.17
C LYS A 148 -27.21 32.94 -15.72
N GLU A 149 -27.49 33.05 -14.42
CA GLU A 149 -28.86 33.16 -13.89
C GLU A 149 -29.56 34.43 -14.37
N VAL A 150 -28.87 35.58 -14.35
CA VAL A 150 -29.43 36.85 -14.87
C VAL A 150 -29.77 36.72 -16.36
N TYR A 151 -28.91 36.05 -17.13
CA TYR A 151 -29.16 35.78 -18.54
C TYR A 151 -30.38 34.86 -18.74
N GLU A 152 -30.47 33.74 -18.02
CA GLU A 152 -31.61 32.83 -18.12
C GLU A 152 -32.93 33.48 -17.68
N LYS A 153 -32.92 34.32 -16.64
CA LYS A 153 -34.10 35.11 -16.22
C LYS A 153 -34.56 36.06 -17.33
N LYS A 154 -33.64 36.79 -17.96
CA LYS A 154 -33.96 37.69 -19.09
C LYS A 154 -34.49 36.92 -20.31
N LYS A 155 -33.91 35.74 -20.57
CA LYS A 155 -34.35 34.85 -21.65
C LYS A 155 -35.75 34.29 -21.40
N ALA A 156 -36.06 33.88 -20.17
CA ALA A 156 -37.38 33.40 -19.77
C ALA A 156 -38.45 34.50 -19.90
N GLN A 157 -38.17 35.72 -19.41
CA GLN A 157 -39.09 36.86 -19.53
C GLN A 157 -39.39 37.24 -20.99
N ALA A 158 -38.41 37.12 -21.89
CA ALA A 158 -38.63 37.36 -23.32
C ALA A 158 -39.53 36.27 -23.94
N LYS A 159 -39.36 35.01 -23.51
CA LYS A 159 -40.18 33.87 -23.93
C LYS A 159 -41.63 34.02 -23.47
N GLU A 160 -41.87 34.40 -22.21
CA GLU A 160 -43.23 34.65 -21.68
C GLU A 160 -43.95 35.76 -22.46
N LYS A 161 -43.22 36.79 -22.89
CA LYS A 161 -43.75 37.90 -23.71
C LYS A 161 -43.89 37.56 -25.20
N GLY A 162 -43.63 36.31 -25.61
CA GLY A 162 -43.71 35.87 -27.00
C GLY A 162 -42.69 36.53 -27.94
N LYS A 163 -41.62 37.13 -27.41
CA LYS A 163 -40.59 37.83 -28.20
C LYS A 163 -39.34 36.97 -28.37
N VAL A 164 -38.70 37.05 -29.53
CA VAL A 164 -37.40 36.40 -29.77
C VAL A 164 -36.32 37.09 -28.92
N PHE A 165 -35.67 36.34 -28.05
CA PHE A 165 -34.59 36.85 -27.20
C PHE A 165 -33.29 37.04 -28.00
N LYS A 166 -32.81 38.28 -28.11
CA LYS A 166 -31.57 38.65 -28.85
C LYS A 166 -30.38 38.97 -27.94
N GLY A 167 -30.45 38.66 -26.64
CA GLY A 167 -29.35 38.94 -25.71
C GLY A 167 -28.16 38.01 -25.93
N ALA A 168 -26.94 38.55 -25.91
CA ALA A 168 -25.72 37.76 -25.96
C ALA A 168 -25.51 36.96 -24.67
N LYS A 169 -25.05 35.72 -24.80
CA LYS A 169 -24.70 34.86 -23.66
C LYS A 169 -23.55 35.51 -22.87
N PRO A 170 -23.59 35.52 -21.53
CA PRO A 170 -22.51 36.11 -20.74
C PRO A 170 -21.20 35.36 -20.98
N THR A 171 -20.12 36.12 -21.13
CA THR A 171 -18.76 35.59 -21.23
C THR A 171 -18.35 35.02 -19.88
N ILE A 172 -17.91 33.76 -19.88
CA ILE A 172 -17.46 33.06 -18.67
C ILE A 172 -16.08 33.61 -18.29
N LEU A 173 -15.94 34.12 -17.07
CA LEU A 173 -14.65 34.54 -16.54
C LEU A 173 -13.74 33.32 -16.33
N PRO A 174 -12.44 33.38 -16.70
CA PRO A 174 -11.52 32.25 -16.57
C PRO A 174 -11.29 31.88 -15.10
N ILE A 175 -11.36 30.58 -14.79
CA ILE A 175 -11.05 30.06 -13.45
C ILE A 175 -9.53 29.84 -13.35
N PRO A 176 -8.87 30.29 -12.26
CA PRO A 176 -7.44 30.09 -12.10
C PRO A 176 -7.08 28.59 -12.02
N LYS A 177 -6.08 28.19 -12.82
CA LYS A 177 -5.60 26.80 -12.95
C LYS A 177 -4.91 26.34 -11.66
N ALA A 178 -4.97 25.04 -11.38
CA ALA A 178 -4.30 24.45 -10.23
C ALA A 178 -2.77 24.61 -10.33
N ILE A 179 -2.14 25.00 -9.22
CA ILE A 179 -0.69 25.11 -9.11
C ILE A 179 -0.15 23.69 -8.86
N PRO A 180 0.84 23.20 -9.64
CA PRO A 180 1.39 21.86 -9.44
C PRO A 180 2.03 21.74 -8.06
N LYS A 181 1.77 20.62 -7.38
CA LYS A 181 2.34 20.34 -6.06
C LYS A 181 3.84 19.98 -6.19
N PRO A 182 4.72 20.52 -5.34
CA PRO A 182 6.13 20.13 -5.30
C PRO A 182 6.28 18.62 -5.09
N LYS A 183 7.28 17.98 -5.71
CA LYS A 183 7.58 16.55 -5.53
C LYS A 183 8.89 16.40 -4.76
N LEU A 184 8.98 15.41 -3.87
CA LEU A 184 10.16 15.20 -3.02
C LEU A 184 11.45 14.95 -3.84
N LYS A 185 11.33 14.28 -4.99
CA LYS A 185 12.45 14.00 -5.91
C LYS A 185 13.17 15.26 -6.41
N ASP A 186 12.46 16.39 -6.49
CA ASP A 186 13.02 17.65 -6.99
C ASP A 186 14.04 18.26 -5.99
N PHE A 187 14.05 17.78 -4.74
CA PHE A 187 14.90 18.26 -3.66
C PHE A 187 16.05 17.31 -3.30
N VAL A 188 16.00 16.05 -3.74
CA VAL A 188 16.99 15.01 -3.37
C VAL A 188 18.20 15.00 -4.31
N ASP A 189 18.01 15.30 -5.60
CA ASP A 189 19.06 15.13 -6.62
C ASP A 189 19.78 16.43 -7.01
N GLY A 190 19.51 17.55 -6.31
CA GLY A 190 20.11 18.85 -6.64
C GLY A 190 19.81 19.34 -8.07
N ARG A 191 18.89 18.67 -8.77
CA ARG A 191 18.46 19.01 -10.13
C ARG A 191 17.28 19.97 -9.99
N THR A 192 17.60 21.23 -9.75
CA THR A 192 16.64 22.34 -9.87
C THR A 192 16.24 22.49 -11.33
N ASN A 193 15.40 21.58 -11.82
CA ASN A 193 14.76 21.75 -13.09
C ASN A 193 13.49 22.58 -12.87
N VAL A 194 13.67 23.90 -12.83
CA VAL A 194 12.57 24.84 -13.11
C VAL A 194 12.26 24.69 -14.59
N THR A 195 11.46 23.69 -14.92
CA THR A 195 10.76 23.64 -16.19
C THR A 195 9.28 23.44 -15.87
N LEU A 196 8.55 24.56 -15.89
CA LEU A 196 7.13 24.58 -16.18
C LEU A 196 6.93 23.77 -17.47
N GLU A 197 6.22 22.65 -17.42
CA GLU A 197 5.27 22.18 -18.44
C GLU A 197 4.51 20.94 -17.94
N ALA A 198 3.33 20.74 -18.51
CA ALA A 198 2.19 20.00 -18.00
C ALA A 198 2.24 18.47 -18.23
N GLY A 199 1.48 17.73 -17.41
CA GLY A 199 0.75 16.52 -17.85
C GLY A 199 1.07 15.19 -17.17
N GLY A 200 0.01 14.51 -16.66
CA GLY A 200 -0.06 13.09 -16.26
C GLY A 200 0.26 12.85 -14.77
N ASP A 201 -0.71 12.57 -13.88
CA ASP A 201 -1.47 11.31 -13.74
C ASP A 201 -0.51 10.10 -13.67
N ASP A 202 -0.23 9.55 -12.48
CA ASP A 202 -1.08 8.58 -11.81
C ASP A 202 -0.82 8.50 -10.29
N GLY A 203 -1.84 8.06 -9.56
CA GLY A 203 -1.86 8.01 -8.11
C GLY A 203 -1.18 6.79 -7.51
N GLU A 204 -0.52 7.01 -6.37
CA GLU A 204 -0.49 6.02 -5.30
C GLU A 204 -0.85 6.71 -3.98
N VAL A 205 -1.98 6.26 -3.44
CA VAL A 205 -2.41 6.51 -2.07
C VAL A 205 -1.56 5.60 -1.18
N PHE A 206 -0.62 6.17 -0.44
CA PHE A 206 -0.03 5.49 0.71
C PHE A 206 -0.49 6.19 1.98
N GLU A 207 -1.61 5.71 2.51
CA GLU A 207 -2.13 6.03 3.83
C GLU A 207 -1.27 5.29 4.86
N GLY A 208 -0.20 5.96 5.32
CA GLY A 208 0.64 5.48 6.43
C GLY A 208 0.15 6.04 7.76
N LEU A 209 -0.90 5.43 8.30
CA LEU A 209 -1.40 5.67 9.66
C LEU A 209 -0.46 4.99 10.67
N GLU A 210 0.24 5.86 11.40
CA GLU A 210 0.56 5.81 12.84
C GLU A 210 0.88 4.44 13.48
N GLU A 211 2.17 4.19 13.71
CA GLU A 211 2.64 3.19 14.67
C GLU A 211 2.98 3.93 15.98
N GLU A 212 2.06 3.90 16.94
CA GLU A 212 2.29 4.35 18.31
C GLU A 212 3.39 3.52 18.96
N GLY A 213 4.43 4.20 19.44
CA GLY A 213 5.54 3.61 20.17
C GLY A 213 5.12 3.16 21.57
N GLY A 214 5.07 1.85 21.77
CA GLY A 214 5.04 1.23 23.09
C GLY A 214 6.32 1.52 23.88
N LYS A 215 6.16 2.14 25.04
CA LYS A 215 7.17 2.24 26.09
C LYS A 215 7.13 0.96 26.92
N ASP A 216 8.13 0.10 26.79
CA ASP A 216 8.45 -0.89 27.82
C ASP A 216 9.41 -0.24 28.82
N GLU A 217 8.89 0.08 30.02
CA GLU A 217 9.71 0.39 31.19
C GLU A 217 10.05 -0.92 31.91
N ASP A 218 11.27 -1.41 31.65
CA ASP A 218 11.94 -2.41 32.49
C ASP A 218 12.14 -1.83 33.91
N LYS A 219 11.46 -2.44 34.88
CA LYS A 219 11.86 -2.38 36.30
C LYS A 219 12.21 -3.78 36.78
N ASP A 220 13.47 -4.14 36.56
CA ASP A 220 14.17 -5.07 37.43
C ASP A 220 14.63 -4.35 38.71
N LYS A 221 14.74 -5.16 39.77
CA LYS A 221 15.40 -5.01 41.08
C LYS A 221 14.40 -5.21 42.22
N ASP A 222 14.65 -6.03 43.24
CA ASP A 222 15.71 -6.99 43.53
C ASP A 222 15.16 -7.82 44.71
N ASN A 223 15.37 -9.12 44.63
CA ASN A 223 15.77 -10.05 45.70
C ASN A 223 15.70 -9.57 47.17
N SER A 224 15.08 -10.36 48.06
CA SER A 224 15.70 -10.81 49.33
C SER A 224 14.81 -11.80 50.10
N ALA A 225 15.42 -12.96 50.40
CA ALA A 225 15.27 -13.84 51.56
C ALA A 225 13.89 -14.40 51.92
#